data_AF-A0A8T7FVA4-F1
#
_entry.id   AF-A0A8T7FVA4-F1
#
_cell.length_a   1.000
_cell.length_b   1.000
_cell.length_c   1.000
_cell.angle_alpha   90.00
_cell.angle_beta   90.00
_cell.angle_gamma   90.00
#
_symmetry.space_group_name_H-M   'P 1'
#
loop_
_entity.id
_entity.type
_entity.pdbx_description
1 polymer ?
#
loop_
_entity_poly.entity_id
_entity_poly.type
_entity_poly.pdbx_seq_one_letter_code
_entity_poly.pdbx_strand_id
1 'polypeptide(L)' 'MKSRVQEIAERINMSYDEFMGEMRKLGCSMPTSLKIWRGEYEHFKDFSDNNLQLSNLRKAAVVLKVVTGTLLTR' A
#
# COMPACT_ATOMS: atom_id res chain seq x y z
N MET A 1 -14.51 0.02 6.92
CA MET A 1 -13.59 -1.11 7.17
C MET A 1 -12.19 -0.59 6.94
N LYS A 2 -11.22 -0.93 7.80
CA LYS A 2 -9.82 -0.51 7.57
C LYS A 2 -9.22 -1.40 6.49
N SER A 3 -8.34 -0.84 5.65
CA SER A 3 -7.57 -1.64 4.68
C SER A 3 -6.48 -2.43 5.38
N ARG A 4 -5.94 -3.47 4.72
CA ARG A 4 -4.81 -4.23 5.25
C ARG A 4 -3.59 -3.34 5.51
N VAL A 5 -3.37 -2.35 4.66
CA VAL A 5 -2.30 -1.35 4.82
C VAL A 5 -2.49 -0.54 6.09
N GLN A 6 -3.71 -0.07 6.37
CA GLN A 6 -4.03 0.69 7.59
C GLN A 6 -3.85 -0.16 8.84
N GLU A 7 -4.28 -1.42 8.83
CA GLU A 7 -4.08 -2.34 9.96
C GLU A 7 -2.60 -2.55 10.28
N ILE A 8 -1.75 -2.70 9.25
CA ILE A 8 -0.32 -2.91 9.44
C ILE A 8 0.36 -1.62 9.90
N ALA A 9 0.00 -0.48 9.31
CA ALA A 9 0.52 0.83 9.69
C ALA A 9 0.26 1.12 11.18
N GLU A 10 -0.95 0.85 11.66
CA GLU A 10 -1.31 1.03 13.08
C GLU A 10 -0.45 0.17 14.02
N ARG A 11 -0.14 -1.09 13.63
CA ARG A 11 0.71 -1.98 14.45
C ARG A 11 2.14 -1.48 14.61
N ILE A 12 2.63 -0.70 13.65
CA ILE A 12 3.98 -0.12 13.69
C ILE A 12 3.97 1.36 14.07
N ASN A 13 2.83 1.89 14.56
CA ASN A 13 2.62 3.30 14.89
C ASN A 13 2.92 4.28 13.74
N MET A 14 2.68 3.86 12.50
CA MET A 14 2.88 4.68 11.31
C MET A 14 1.61 5.46 10.98
N SER A 15 1.75 6.78 10.84
CA SER A 15 0.65 7.66 10.45
C SER A 15 0.40 7.65 8.93
N TYR A 16 -0.76 8.17 8.51
CA TYR A 16 -1.07 8.40 7.10
C TYR A 16 -0.02 9.26 6.40
N ASP A 17 0.35 10.40 7.00
CA ASP A 17 1.30 11.34 6.40
C ASP A 17 2.71 10.74 6.30
N GLU A 18 3.12 9.96 7.31
CA GLU A 18 4.38 9.22 7.28
C GLU A 18 4.39 8.18 6.15
N PHE A 19 3.34 7.36 6.04
CA PHE A 19 3.20 6.40 4.96
C PHE A 19 3.27 7.08 3.58
N MET A 20 2.56 8.20 3.40
CA MET A 20 2.58 8.97 2.16
C MET A 20 3.97 9.53 1.85
N GLY A 21 4.66 10.06 2.86
CA GLY A 21 6.02 10.56 2.75
C GLY A 21 7.00 9.48 2.31
N GLU A 22 6.99 8.31 2.95
CA GLU A 22 7.86 7.19 2.62
C GLU A 22 7.56 6.63 1.22
N MET A 23 6.28 6.48 0.86
CA MET A 23 5.91 6.06 -0.49
C MET A 23 6.41 7.02 -1.57
N ARG A 24 6.35 8.33 -1.31
CA ARG A 24 6.88 9.36 -2.22
C ARG A 24 8.40 9.24 -2.38
N LYS A 25 9.14 8.93 -1.29
CA LYS A 25 10.60 8.69 -1.35
C LYS A 25 10.94 7.49 -2.24
N LEU A 26 10.06 6.48 -2.31
CA LEU A 26 10.19 5.32 -3.21
C LEU A 26 9.68 5.59 -4.65
N GLY A 27 9.36 6.83 -4.99
CA GLY A 27 8.89 7.20 -6.32
C GLY A 27 7.48 6.71 -6.63
N CYS A 28 6.61 6.54 -5.63
CA CYS A 28 5.17 6.38 -5.85
C CYS A 28 4.49 7.76 -5.91
N SER A 29 3.58 7.92 -6.87
CA SER A 29 2.76 9.13 -6.97
C SER A 29 1.76 9.21 -5.81
N MET A 30 1.38 10.42 -5.39
CA MET A 30 0.35 10.61 -4.36
C MET A 30 -0.96 9.88 -4.68
N PRO A 31 -1.50 9.95 -5.93
CA PRO A 31 -2.69 9.17 -6.28
C PRO A 31 -2.51 7.68 -6.08
N THR A 32 -1.39 7.10 -6.53
CA THR A 32 -1.11 5.66 -6.36
C THR A 32 -1.00 5.28 -4.88
N SER A 33 -0.28 6.06 -4.08
CA SER A 33 -0.12 5.82 -2.64
C SER A 33 -1.47 5.88 -1.92
N LEU A 34 -2.34 6.82 -2.29
CA LEU A 34 -3.68 6.95 -1.74
C LEU A 34 -4.56 5.73 -2.03
N LYS A 35 -4.52 5.20 -3.26
CA LYS A 35 -5.25 3.99 -3.62
C LYS A 35 -4.78 2.77 -2.80
N ILE A 36 -3.46 2.66 -2.58
CA ILE A 36 -2.88 1.61 -1.72
C ILE A 36 -3.34 1.77 -0.28
N TRP A 37 -3.24 2.99 0.27
CA TRP A 37 -3.68 3.27 1.64
C TRP A 37 -5.15 2.90 1.85
N ARG A 38 -6.00 3.16 0.85
CA ARG A 38 -7.42 2.82 0.87
C ARG A 38 -7.72 1.34 0.65
N GLY A 39 -6.72 0.52 0.31
CA GLY A 39 -6.92 -0.90 0.03
C GLY A 39 -7.60 -1.18 -1.30
N GLU A 40 -7.59 -0.25 -2.27
CA GLU A 40 -8.31 -0.44 -3.54
C GLU A 40 -7.88 -1.71 -4.28
N TYR A 41 -6.61 -2.09 -4.14
CA TYR A 41 -6.04 -3.30 -4.73
C TYR A 41 -6.59 -4.60 -4.15
N GLU A 42 -7.20 -4.58 -2.96
CA GLU A 42 -7.75 -5.77 -2.28
C GLU A 42 -8.98 -6.32 -3.01
N HIS A 43 -9.53 -5.55 -3.96
CA HIS A 43 -10.66 -5.90 -4.80
C HIS A 43 -10.30 -6.19 -6.26
N PHE A 44 -9.01 -6.13 -6.62
CA PHE A 44 -8.60 -6.35 -8.01
C PHE A 44 -8.60 -7.84 -8.35
N LYS A 45 -9.18 -8.17 -9.50
CA LYS A 45 -9.05 -9.50 -10.10
C LYS A 45 -7.71 -9.66 -10.83
N ASP A 46 -7.21 -8.57 -11.42
CA ASP A 46 -5.90 -8.50 -12.06
C ASP A 46 -5.17 -7.20 -11.70
N PHE A 47 -3.88 -7.27 -11.34
CA PHE A 47 -3.04 -6.12 -10.96
C PHE A 47 -2.65 -5.21 -12.16
N SER A 48 -3.42 -5.25 -13.24
CA SER A 48 -3.43 -4.27 -14.33
C SER A 48 -4.57 -3.26 -14.17
N ASP A 49 -5.51 -3.49 -13.26
CA ASP A 49 -6.63 -2.59 -13.05
C ASP A 49 -6.20 -1.27 -12.40
N ASN A 50 -6.80 -0.18 -12.88
CA ASN A 50 -6.77 1.14 -12.23
C ASN A 50 -5.37 1.76 -11.98
N ASN A 51 -4.38 1.42 -12.81
CA ASN A 51 -3.00 1.95 -12.75
C ASN A 51 -2.22 1.57 -11.48
N LEU A 52 -2.57 0.46 -10.84
CA LEU A 52 -1.89 -0.04 -9.64
C LEU A 52 -1.16 -1.34 -9.96
N GLN A 53 0.17 -1.29 -9.98
CA GLN A 53 1.02 -2.43 -10.33
C GLN A 53 1.53 -3.14 -9.08
N LEU A 54 1.91 -4.42 -9.21
CA LEU A 54 2.58 -5.18 -8.15
C LEU A 54 3.85 -4.48 -7.62
N SER A 55 4.56 -3.73 -8.47
CA SER A 55 5.72 -2.93 -8.08
C SER A 55 5.36 -1.84 -7.05
N ASN A 56 4.15 -1.27 -7.11
CA ASN A 56 3.69 -0.30 -6.12
C ASN A 56 3.39 -0.98 -4.77
N LEU A 57 2.82 -2.19 -4.78
CA LEU A 57 2.60 -2.98 -3.56
C LEU A 57 3.91 -3.45 -2.93
N ARG A 58 4.93 -3.77 -3.73
CA ARG A 58 6.28 -4.06 -3.21
C ARG A 58 6.85 -2.88 -2.45
N LYS A 59 6.70 -1.66 -2.97
CA LYS A 59 7.13 -0.43 -2.28
C LYS A 59 6.37 -0.22 -0.97
N ALA A 60 5.05 -0.41 -0.96
CA ALA A 60 4.25 -0.32 0.25
C ALA A 60 4.67 -1.35 1.31
N ALA A 61 5.00 -2.57 0.89
CA ALA A 61 5.50 -3.61 1.78
C ALA A 61 6.84 -3.21 2.43
N VAL A 62 7.74 -2.59 1.66
CA VAL A 62 9.00 -2.02 2.19
C VAL A 62 8.72 -0.95 3.24
N VAL A 63 7.82 0.02 2.95
CA VAL A 63 7.43 1.08 3.90
C VAL A 63 6.87 0.50 5.19
N LEU A 64 6.00 -0.51 5.06
CA LEU A 64 5.33 -1.17 6.18
C LEU A 64 6.18 -2.23 6.89
N LYS A 65 7.43 -2.44 6.45
CA LYS A 65 8.37 -3.44 7.01
C LYS A 65 7.81 -4.87 7.02
N VAL A 66 7.09 -5.23 5.96
CA VAL A 66 6.51 -6.58 5.75
C VAL A 66 6.90 -7.11 4.37
N VAL A 67 6.66 -8.40 4.14
CA VAL A 67 6.77 -8.99 2.80
C VAL A 67 5.52 -8.67 1.97
N THR A 68 5.66 -8.55 0.64
CA THR A 68 4.53 -8.20 -0.25
C THR A 68 3.36 -9.16 -0.14
N GLY A 69 3.62 -10.45 0.11
CA GLY A 69 2.58 -11.46 0.32
C GLY A 69 1.67 -11.18 1.53
N THR A 70 2.09 -10.36 2.49
CA THR A 70 1.26 -9.94 3.64
C THR A 70 0.18 -8.93 3.24
N LEU A 71 0.37 -8.23 2.12
CA LEU A 71 -0.59 -7.28 1.57
C LEU A 71 -1.58 -7.95 0.62
N LEU A 72 -1.15 -9.01 -0.07
CA LEU A 72 -2.02 -9.73 -1.00
C LEU A 72 -3.08 -10.52 -0.22
N THR A 73 -4.34 -10.13 -0.36
CA THR A 73 -5.48 -10.92 0.10
C THR A 73 -5.56 -12.22 -0.73
N ARG A 74 -5.93 -13.31 -0.06
CA ARG A 74 -6.18 -14.60 -0.72
C ARG A 74 -7.53 -14.60 -1.42
#